data_AF-A0AAD7JPA1-F1
#
_entry.id   AF-A0AAD7JPA1-F1
#
_cell.length_a   1.000
_cell.length_b   1.000
_cell.length_c   1.000
_cell.angle_alpha   90.00
_cell.angle_beta   90.00
_cell.angle_gamma   90.00
#
_symmetry.space_group_name_H-M   'P 1'
#
loop_
_entity.id
_entity.type
_entity.pdbx_description
1 polymer ?
#
loop_
_entity_poly.entity_id
_entity_poly.type
_entity_poly.pdbx_seq_one_letter_code
_entity_poly.pdbx_strand_id
1 'polypeptide(L)'
;MTMLHLGVLFAVLWMSTLAFSIPTFNITIPVPDGTSNHGDPSILCTPTRWTSILSFFFGNYIAHAATTLSYPGEELYDYAQTVVGALLFPSTGVYRGLDAIFRCARHAESELVCATRAGALDAVGGRGDDPGWDLPFLEAPFSSRKIHGVVRRNLPPGFEFRVIPRNAVIETPTGTADAPTVVMICTSQQTAKLMVAIFQTLYGVVTLYRARGDQLARYGYAAFALTVTPYTVMSLVNLVGALLTPTYPTMYLVRSDAMDEVNRHPGGPYFDGTVGRFKPTKEPIGFWAQAMGLLGWGQARETVEQAEQGPASRFKSLLFRGFWNALPAYIVYSVAGGIPLAILGSLTKFRPGDSTRSQQVWLMMWLGFGLTGIFLTRLRYSLSDKSKVSSIPKGIVLLCVSLYSAPAIGGMVVVGKMMKEYGDCIRLD
;
A
#
# COMPACT_ATOMS: atom_id res chain seq x y z
N MET A 1 -6.07 -52.76 32.40
CA MET A 1 -6.19 -51.34 31.95
C MET A 1 -7.50 -51.02 31.24
N THR A 2 -8.35 -51.99 30.88
CA THR A 2 -9.60 -51.72 30.12
C THR A 2 -10.80 -51.28 30.96
N MET A 3 -10.90 -51.71 32.24
CA MET A 3 -12.02 -51.33 33.11
C MET A 3 -11.94 -49.89 33.65
N LEU A 4 -10.73 -49.34 33.85
CA LEU A 4 -10.54 -47.96 34.31
C LEU A 4 -10.93 -46.94 33.22
N HIS A 5 -10.66 -47.24 31.95
CA HIS A 5 -11.03 -46.36 30.83
C HIS A 5 -12.55 -46.34 30.58
N LEU A 6 -13.25 -47.47 30.76
CA LEU A 6 -14.71 -47.52 30.67
C LEU A 6 -15.39 -46.76 31.83
N GLY A 7 -14.86 -46.86 33.05
CA GLY A 7 -15.36 -46.10 34.19
C GLY A 7 -15.20 -44.59 34.04
N VAL A 8 -14.06 -44.14 33.50
CA VAL A 8 -13.82 -42.71 33.21
C VAL A 8 -14.70 -42.20 32.07
N LEU A 9 -14.89 -42.99 31.00
CA LEU A 9 -15.79 -42.63 29.89
C LEU A 9 -17.25 -42.52 30.37
N PHE A 10 -17.70 -43.43 31.23
CA PHE A 10 -19.05 -43.38 31.79
C PHE A 10 -19.23 -42.18 32.73
N ALA A 11 -18.22 -41.85 33.55
CA ALA A 11 -18.25 -40.67 34.41
C ALA A 11 -18.23 -39.35 33.61
N VAL A 12 -17.46 -39.28 32.52
CA VAL A 12 -17.42 -38.12 31.61
C VAL A 12 -18.74 -37.98 30.84
N LEU A 13 -19.34 -39.10 30.40
CA LEU A 13 -20.66 -39.09 29.75
C LEU A 13 -21.78 -38.71 30.73
N TRP A 14 -21.72 -39.16 31.99
CA TRP A 14 -22.71 -38.83 33.02
C TRP A 14 -22.59 -37.37 33.49
N MET A 15 -21.37 -36.82 33.55
CA MET A 15 -21.13 -35.39 33.78
C MET A 15 -21.54 -34.52 32.59
N SER A 16 -21.53 -35.05 31.37
CA SER A 16 -22.01 -34.32 30.17
C SER A 16 -23.53 -34.26 30.04
N THR A 17 -24.28 -35.06 30.81
CA THR A 17 -25.75 -35.05 30.81
C THR A 17 -26.38 -34.14 31.88
N LEU A 18 -25.58 -33.55 32.77
CA LEU A 18 -26.05 -32.52 33.69
C LEU A 18 -25.75 -31.13 33.11
N ALA A 19 -26.36 -30.82 31.97
CA ALA A 19 -26.59 -29.43 31.63
C ALA A 19 -27.61 -28.88 32.63
N PHE A 20 -27.14 -28.27 33.72
CA PHE A 20 -27.99 -27.46 34.57
C PHE A 20 -28.57 -26.35 33.68
N SER A 21 -29.85 -26.46 33.34
CA SER A 21 -30.63 -25.35 32.81
C SER A 21 -30.72 -24.30 33.91
N ILE A 22 -29.82 -23.33 33.89
CA ILE A 22 -29.92 -22.15 34.74
C ILE A 22 -31.24 -21.48 34.34
N PRO A 23 -32.20 -21.32 35.27
CA PRO A 23 -33.45 -20.63 34.95
C PRO A 23 -33.11 -19.21 34.49
N THR A 24 -33.67 -18.81 33.35
CA THR A 24 -33.57 -17.44 32.86
C THR A 24 -34.36 -16.53 33.80
N PHE A 25 -33.67 -15.71 34.58
CA PHE A 25 -34.30 -14.71 35.42
C PHE A 25 -34.47 -13.41 34.63
N ASN A 26 -35.69 -12.86 34.62
CA ASN A 26 -35.92 -11.53 34.08
C ASN A 26 -35.34 -10.49 35.05
N ILE A 27 -34.26 -9.84 34.64
CA ILE A 27 -33.65 -8.73 35.38
C ILE A 27 -34.05 -7.42 34.70
N THR A 28 -34.68 -6.52 35.45
CA THR A 28 -34.94 -5.15 34.97
C THR A 28 -33.75 -4.28 35.34
N ILE A 29 -33.01 -3.82 34.33
CA ILE A 29 -31.85 -2.93 34.51
C ILE A 29 -32.22 -1.54 33.98
N PRO A 30 -32.00 -0.45 34.73
CA PRO A 30 -32.16 0.90 34.19
C PRO A 30 -31.10 1.13 33.11
N VAL A 31 -31.56 1.47 31.89
CA VAL A 31 -30.69 1.75 30.75
C VAL A 31 -30.86 3.22 30.31
N PRO A 32 -29.85 3.83 29.67
CA PRO A 32 -29.95 5.20 29.17
C PRO A 32 -31.10 5.37 28.17
N ASP A 33 -31.70 6.56 28.13
CA ASP A 33 -32.71 6.91 27.14
C ASP A 33 -32.18 6.75 25.71
N GLY A 34 -32.98 6.17 24.83
CA GLY A 34 -32.58 5.84 23.46
C GLY A 34 -31.85 4.50 23.31
N THR A 35 -31.77 3.69 24.38
CA THR A 35 -31.33 2.30 24.29
C THR A 35 -32.34 1.48 23.46
N SER A 36 -31.83 0.63 22.58
CA SER A 36 -32.64 -0.25 21.72
C SER A 36 -32.03 -1.65 21.70
N ASN A 37 -32.83 -2.64 21.32
CA ASN A 37 -32.38 -3.99 21.01
C ASN A 37 -32.54 -4.30 19.51
N HIS A 38 -32.92 -3.30 18.70
CA HIS A 38 -33.16 -3.45 17.25
C HIS A 38 -34.14 -4.56 16.84
N GLY A 39 -34.95 -5.08 17.78
CA GLY A 39 -35.84 -6.22 17.55
C GLY A 39 -35.20 -7.59 17.83
N ASP A 40 -33.94 -7.65 18.28
CA ASP A 40 -33.24 -8.87 18.67
C ASP A 40 -33.00 -8.87 20.20
N PRO A 41 -33.59 -9.81 20.97
CA PRO A 41 -33.44 -9.85 22.42
C PRO A 41 -32.02 -10.19 22.89
N SER A 42 -31.15 -10.69 22.00
CA SER A 42 -29.76 -11.06 22.32
C SER A 42 -28.78 -9.89 22.25
N ILE A 43 -29.25 -8.67 21.94
CA ILE A 43 -28.39 -7.48 21.86
C ILE A 43 -28.94 -6.31 22.66
N LEU A 44 -28.01 -5.50 23.17
CA LEU A 44 -28.30 -4.25 23.85
C LEU A 44 -27.47 -3.13 23.21
N CYS A 45 -28.14 -2.16 22.60
CA CYS A 45 -27.52 -1.03 21.92
C CYS A 45 -27.80 0.26 22.68
N THR A 46 -26.75 0.89 23.19
CA THR A 46 -26.84 2.18 23.88
C THR A 46 -26.54 3.34 22.92
N PRO A 47 -27.01 4.57 23.19
CA PRO A 47 -26.68 5.71 22.34
C PRO A 47 -25.17 5.90 22.19
N THR A 48 -24.72 6.06 20.95
CA THR A 48 -23.29 6.14 20.62
C THR A 48 -22.63 7.35 21.27
N ARG A 49 -21.53 7.11 21.98
CA ARG A 49 -20.73 8.20 22.56
C ARG A 49 -19.82 8.83 21.51
N TRP A 50 -19.56 10.14 21.64
CA TRP A 50 -18.59 10.82 20.78
C TRP A 50 -17.20 10.16 20.81
N THR A 51 -16.81 9.60 21.96
CA THR A 51 -15.57 8.83 22.12
C THR A 51 -15.55 7.56 21.29
N SER A 52 -16.68 6.88 21.11
CA SER A 52 -16.81 5.69 20.26
C SER A 52 -16.61 6.04 18.79
N ILE A 53 -17.20 7.16 18.34
CA ILE A 53 -16.98 7.70 17.00
C ILE A 53 -15.50 8.04 16.80
N LEU A 54 -14.90 8.82 17.69
CA LEU A 54 -13.48 9.19 17.59
C LEU A 54 -12.56 7.96 17.56
N SER A 55 -12.79 6.98 18.44
CA SER A 55 -11.99 5.75 18.49
C SER A 55 -12.15 4.92 17.21
N PHE A 56 -13.37 4.85 16.66
CA PHE A 56 -13.62 4.19 15.39
C PHE A 56 -12.87 4.85 14.25
N PHE A 57 -12.94 6.18 14.12
CA PHE A 57 -12.23 6.90 13.06
C PHE A 57 -10.72 6.79 13.22
N PHE A 58 -10.22 6.92 14.43
CA PHE A 58 -8.79 6.80 14.71
C PHE A 58 -8.27 5.40 14.38
N GLY A 59 -8.90 4.36 14.94
CA GLY A 59 -8.47 2.97 14.81
C GLY A 59 -8.82 2.31 13.47
N ASN A 60 -9.66 2.90 12.63
CA ASN A 60 -9.97 2.35 11.30
C ASN A 60 -9.46 3.19 10.13
N TYR A 61 -9.41 4.52 10.26
CA TYR A 61 -9.03 5.41 9.15
C TYR A 61 -7.72 6.16 9.40
N ILE A 62 -7.42 6.64 10.61
CA ILE A 62 -6.20 7.43 10.82
C ILE A 62 -4.97 6.55 11.01
N ALA A 63 -5.07 5.52 11.85
CA ALA A 63 -3.93 4.70 12.22
C ALA A 63 -3.33 3.95 11.02
N HIS A 64 -4.13 3.51 10.04
CA HIS A 64 -3.59 2.85 8.85
C HIS A 64 -2.70 3.80 8.01
N ALA A 65 -2.94 5.11 8.00
CA ALA A 65 -2.15 6.06 7.20
C ALA A 65 -0.67 6.07 7.64
N ALA A 66 -0.43 5.88 8.94
CA ALA A 66 0.91 5.76 9.52
C ALA A 66 1.61 4.43 9.18
N THR A 67 0.89 3.43 8.67
CA THR A 67 1.47 2.14 8.23
C THR A 67 2.06 2.21 6.83
N THR A 68 1.84 3.31 6.10
CA THR A 68 2.32 3.47 4.72
C THR A 68 3.84 3.34 4.65
N LEU A 69 4.30 2.40 3.81
CA LEU A 69 5.73 2.22 3.58
C LEU A 69 6.29 3.41 2.82
N SER A 70 7.51 3.80 3.18
CA SER A 70 8.28 4.85 2.51
C SER A 70 9.27 4.21 1.55
N TYR A 71 9.54 4.88 0.43
CA TYR A 71 10.60 4.44 -0.48
C TYR A 71 11.98 4.89 0.01
N PRO A 72 13.06 4.18 -0.40
CA PRO A 72 14.42 4.61 -0.10
C PRO A 72 14.69 6.06 -0.54
N GLY A 73 15.20 6.88 0.38
CA GLY A 73 15.54 8.28 0.11
C GLY A 73 14.36 9.20 -0.22
N GLU A 74 13.12 8.78 0.03
CA GLU A 74 11.93 9.58 -0.28
C GLU A 74 11.90 10.89 0.54
N GLU A 75 11.58 11.99 -0.13
CA GLU A 75 11.42 13.28 0.56
C GLU A 75 10.14 13.32 1.40
N LEU A 76 10.19 14.10 2.49
CA LEU A 76 9.07 14.22 3.43
C LEU A 76 7.81 14.75 2.73
N TYR A 77 7.96 15.66 1.77
CA TYR A 77 6.83 16.21 1.02
C TYR A 77 6.11 15.14 0.19
N ASP A 78 6.86 14.38 -0.61
CA ASP A 78 6.31 13.30 -1.43
C ASP A 78 5.70 12.17 -0.56
N TYR A 79 6.35 11.85 0.56
CA TYR A 79 5.81 10.90 1.53
C TYR A 79 4.52 11.40 2.19
N ALA A 80 4.48 12.67 2.64
CA ALA A 80 3.30 13.25 3.29
C ALA A 80 2.08 13.25 2.34
N GLN A 81 2.29 13.54 1.06
CA GLN A 81 1.22 13.44 0.05
C GLN A 81 0.69 12.01 -0.08
N THR A 82 1.56 11.00 0.02
CA THR A 82 1.16 9.60 0.01
C THR A 82 0.35 9.24 1.26
N VAL A 83 0.74 9.73 2.44
CA VAL A 83 0.01 9.52 3.71
C VAL A 83 -1.40 10.11 3.62
N VAL A 84 -1.53 11.34 3.11
CA VAL A 84 -2.84 12.00 2.89
C VAL A 84 -3.67 11.22 1.86
N GLY A 85 -3.05 10.79 0.76
CA GLY A 85 -3.71 9.96 -0.24
C GLY A 85 -4.23 8.64 0.35
N ALA A 86 -3.43 7.99 1.19
CA ALA A 86 -3.81 6.74 1.85
C ALA A 86 -5.02 6.92 2.78
N LEU A 87 -5.07 8.01 3.56
CA LEU A 87 -6.18 8.31 4.47
C LEU A 87 -7.54 8.36 3.75
N LEU A 88 -7.57 8.89 2.53
CA LEU A 88 -8.77 9.02 1.72
C LEU A 88 -9.02 7.79 0.84
N PHE A 89 -7.94 7.18 0.37
CA PHE A 89 -7.93 6.09 -0.61
C PHE A 89 -6.95 4.99 -0.18
N PRO A 90 -7.45 3.91 0.45
CA PRO A 90 -6.61 2.87 1.01
C PRO A 90 -5.70 2.18 -0.03
N SER A 91 -6.12 2.13 -1.30
CA SER A 91 -5.34 1.53 -2.39
C SER A 91 -3.99 2.20 -2.65
N THR A 92 -3.85 3.50 -2.32
CA THR A 92 -2.60 4.25 -2.53
C THR A 92 -1.44 3.62 -1.76
N GLY A 93 -1.70 3.07 -0.56
CA GLY A 93 -0.67 2.43 0.25
C GLY A 93 -0.44 0.94 -0.06
N VAL A 94 -1.46 0.22 -0.54
CA VAL A 94 -1.37 -1.23 -0.87
C VAL A 94 -0.22 -1.51 -1.82
N TYR A 95 0.00 -0.61 -2.79
CA TYR A 95 1.08 -0.72 -3.76
C TYR A 95 2.44 -0.92 -3.11
N ARG A 96 2.76 -0.04 -2.17
CA ARG A 96 4.08 0.02 -1.56
C ARG A 96 4.32 -1.21 -0.71
N GLY A 97 3.28 -1.70 -0.03
CA GLY A 97 3.31 -2.98 0.67
C GLY A 97 3.53 -4.16 -0.27
N LEU A 98 2.79 -4.27 -1.38
CA LEU A 98 2.99 -5.35 -2.37
C LEU A 98 4.38 -5.30 -2.99
N ASP A 99 4.86 -4.12 -3.37
CA ASP A 99 6.19 -3.93 -3.91
C ASP A 99 7.28 -4.33 -2.90
N ALA A 100 7.12 -3.97 -1.62
CA ALA A 100 7.99 -4.43 -0.54
C ALA A 100 7.94 -5.96 -0.35
N ILE A 101 6.78 -6.59 -0.46
CA ILE A 101 6.64 -8.05 -0.41
C ILE A 101 7.39 -8.71 -1.58
N PHE A 102 7.17 -8.22 -2.80
CA PHE A 102 7.82 -8.76 -3.99
C PHE A 102 9.34 -8.56 -3.98
N ARG A 103 9.84 -7.47 -3.39
CA ARG A 103 11.29 -7.25 -3.18
C ARG A 103 11.90 -8.28 -2.25
N CYS A 104 11.17 -8.66 -1.20
CA CYS A 104 11.58 -9.65 -0.18
C CYS A 104 13.05 -9.49 0.26
N ALA A 105 13.51 -8.24 0.42
CA ALA A 105 14.93 -7.93 0.44
C ALA A 105 15.63 -8.43 1.72
N ARG A 106 14.89 -8.68 2.81
CA ARG A 106 15.43 -9.18 4.08
C ARG A 106 16.16 -10.52 3.95
N HIS A 107 15.77 -11.37 2.99
CA HIS A 107 16.40 -12.68 2.76
C HIS A 107 17.59 -12.63 1.79
N ALA A 108 18.28 -11.49 1.73
CA ALA A 108 19.51 -11.36 0.94
C ALA A 108 20.72 -11.89 1.71
N GLU A 109 21.70 -12.42 0.97
CA GLU A 109 22.92 -13.02 1.53
C GLU A 109 23.92 -11.96 2.06
N SER A 110 23.84 -10.73 1.57
CA SER A 110 24.68 -9.60 2.01
C SER A 110 23.90 -8.30 2.12
N GLU A 111 24.40 -7.33 2.90
CA GLU A 111 23.76 -6.01 3.03
C GLU A 111 23.66 -5.28 1.70
N LEU A 112 24.66 -5.44 0.83
CA LEU A 112 24.68 -4.81 -0.49
C LEU A 112 23.61 -5.42 -1.41
N VAL A 113 23.48 -6.75 -1.42
CA VAL A 113 22.40 -7.43 -2.16
C VAL A 113 21.03 -7.06 -1.56
N CYS A 114 20.92 -6.91 -0.25
CA CYS A 114 19.72 -6.43 0.42
C CYS A 114 19.34 -5.02 -0.07
N ALA A 115 20.30 -4.09 -0.09
CA ALA A 115 20.11 -2.72 -0.56
C ALA A 115 19.73 -2.66 -2.04
N THR A 116 20.35 -3.49 -2.89
CA THR A 116 20.00 -3.64 -4.30
C THR A 116 18.56 -4.11 -4.46
N ARG A 117 18.17 -5.21 -3.80
CA ARG A 117 16.80 -5.76 -3.86
C ARG A 117 15.76 -4.79 -3.32
N ALA A 118 16.12 -4.04 -2.27
CA ALA A 118 15.28 -3.01 -1.69
C ALA A 118 15.16 -1.75 -2.57
N GLY A 119 15.94 -1.62 -3.64
CA GLY A 119 15.95 -0.44 -4.52
C GLY A 119 16.54 0.81 -3.86
N ALA A 120 17.51 0.62 -2.98
CA ALA A 120 18.17 1.68 -2.20
C ALA A 120 19.51 2.14 -2.80
N LEU A 121 19.90 1.59 -3.95
CA LEU A 121 21.16 1.89 -4.61
C LEU A 121 20.92 2.70 -5.89
N ASP A 122 21.80 3.67 -6.13
CA ASP A 122 21.70 4.65 -7.21
C ASP A 122 23.06 4.78 -7.90
N ALA A 123 23.06 5.03 -9.20
CA ALA A 123 24.27 5.18 -10.00
C ALA A 123 24.08 6.26 -11.07
N VAL A 124 25.19 6.77 -11.59
CA VAL A 124 25.16 7.71 -12.71
C VAL A 124 24.93 6.91 -14.00
N GLY A 125 23.99 7.36 -14.83
CA GLY A 125 23.70 6.80 -16.16
C GLY A 125 23.47 7.89 -17.21
N GLY A 126 23.62 7.53 -18.48
CA GLY A 126 23.37 8.41 -19.63
C GLY A 126 21.88 8.68 -19.85
N ARG A 127 21.57 9.90 -20.29
CA ARG A 127 20.21 10.38 -20.56
C ARG A 127 19.78 9.96 -21.98
N GLY A 128 19.15 8.80 -22.10
CA GLY A 128 18.46 8.42 -23.34
C GLY A 128 18.62 6.96 -23.75
N ASP A 129 19.76 6.34 -23.47
CA ASP A 129 20.07 5.00 -23.97
C ASP A 129 20.63 4.12 -22.85
N ASP A 130 19.77 3.27 -22.29
CA ASP A 130 20.16 1.92 -21.88
C ASP A 130 18.89 1.14 -21.49
N PRO A 131 18.53 0.07 -22.22
CA PRO A 131 17.41 -0.82 -21.86
C PRO A 131 17.63 -1.62 -20.56
N GLY A 132 18.83 -1.51 -19.96
CA GLY A 132 19.16 -2.15 -18.68
C GLY A 132 18.67 -1.40 -17.43
N TRP A 133 18.20 -0.15 -17.56
CA TRP A 133 17.72 0.69 -16.44
C TRP A 133 16.21 0.90 -16.42
N ASP A 134 15.45 0.09 -17.14
CA ASP A 134 13.98 0.14 -17.12
C ASP A 134 13.51 -0.10 -15.67
N LEU A 135 13.24 1.00 -14.96
CA LEU A 135 12.69 0.98 -13.61
C LEU A 135 11.44 0.10 -13.65
N PRO A 136 11.26 -0.82 -12.68
CA PRO A 136 10.09 -1.67 -12.63
C PRO A 136 8.86 -0.81 -12.83
N PHE A 137 8.03 -1.22 -13.77
CA PHE A 137 6.75 -0.66 -14.20
C PHE A 137 5.83 -0.08 -13.09
N LEU A 138 6.06 -0.49 -11.85
CA LEU A 138 5.38 -0.09 -10.64
C LEU A 138 5.96 1.20 -9.98
N GLU A 139 7.24 1.52 -10.15
CA GLU A 139 7.86 2.70 -9.54
C GLU A 139 7.32 3.99 -10.20
N ALA A 140 6.69 4.83 -9.38
CA ALA A 140 6.46 6.22 -9.78
C ALA A 140 7.83 6.88 -9.89
N PRO A 141 8.14 7.63 -10.97
CA PRO A 141 9.38 8.35 -10.99
C PRO A 141 9.31 9.41 -9.87
N PHE A 142 10.36 9.50 -9.07
CA PHE A 142 10.37 10.42 -7.94
C PHE A 142 10.84 11.78 -8.41
N SER A 143 10.26 12.84 -7.85
CA SER A 143 10.64 14.21 -8.18
C SER A 143 12.08 14.52 -7.74
N SER A 144 12.51 13.90 -6.64
CA SER A 144 13.86 13.91 -6.10
C SER A 144 14.00 12.81 -5.02
N ARG A 145 15.22 12.32 -4.77
CA ARG A 145 15.53 11.42 -3.65
C ARG A 145 16.75 11.94 -2.91
N LYS A 146 16.80 11.72 -1.60
CA LYS A 146 17.97 11.98 -0.76
C LYS A 146 19.03 10.93 -1.05
N ILE A 147 20.17 11.37 -1.55
CA ILE A 147 21.33 10.52 -1.83
C ILE A 147 22.36 10.71 -0.71
N HIS A 148 22.89 9.60 -0.21
CA HIS A 148 23.98 9.55 0.76
C HIS A 148 25.32 9.68 0.05
N GLY A 149 26.26 10.39 0.68
CA GLY A 149 27.57 10.69 0.13
C GLY A 149 27.70 12.16 -0.26
N VAL A 150 28.84 12.49 -0.85
CA VAL A 150 29.13 13.85 -1.31
C VAL A 150 29.20 13.85 -2.83
N VAL A 151 28.39 14.70 -3.46
CA VAL A 151 28.51 15.03 -4.88
C VAL A 151 28.92 16.49 -4.96
N ARG A 152 30.18 16.75 -5.29
CA ARG A 152 30.65 18.13 -5.51
C ARG A 152 30.48 18.45 -6.99
N ARG A 153 29.76 19.55 -7.29
CA ARG A 153 29.37 20.02 -8.64
C ARG A 153 28.26 19.17 -9.27
N ASN A 154 27.43 19.81 -10.09
CA ASN A 154 26.31 19.14 -10.75
C ASN A 154 26.80 18.16 -11.82
N LEU A 155 26.00 17.13 -12.09
CA LEU A 155 26.22 16.25 -13.23
C LEU A 155 26.20 17.06 -14.54
N PRO A 156 27.09 16.76 -15.50
CA PRO A 156 27.08 17.41 -16.81
C PRO A 156 25.78 17.10 -17.58
N PRO A 157 25.39 17.96 -18.54
CA PRO A 157 24.21 17.72 -19.37
C PRO A 157 24.29 16.35 -20.05
N GLY A 158 23.24 15.55 -19.95
CA GLY A 158 23.21 14.21 -20.51
C GLY A 158 23.47 13.08 -19.51
N PHE A 159 23.75 13.40 -18.24
CA PHE A 159 23.86 12.41 -17.16
C PHE A 159 22.83 12.67 -16.06
N GLU A 160 22.33 11.59 -15.47
CA GLU A 160 21.41 11.65 -14.33
C GLU A 160 21.64 10.49 -13.36
N PHE A 161 21.16 10.65 -12.13
CA PHE A 161 21.11 9.57 -11.15
C PHE A 161 19.94 8.64 -11.50
N ARG A 162 20.21 7.33 -11.50
CA ARG A 162 19.25 6.27 -11.78
C ARG A 162 19.36 5.14 -10.77
N VAL A 163 18.21 4.77 -10.21
CA VAL A 163 18.10 3.59 -9.36
C VAL A 163 18.55 2.36 -10.14
N ILE A 164 19.47 1.59 -9.55
CA ILE A 164 19.97 0.39 -10.20
C ILE A 164 18.89 -0.70 -10.24
N PRO A 165 18.97 -1.64 -11.21
CA PRO A 165 18.05 -2.77 -11.25
C PRO A 165 18.20 -3.68 -10.02
N ARG A 166 17.10 -4.31 -9.58
CA ARG A 166 17.02 -5.01 -8.29
C ARG A 166 17.78 -6.34 -8.21
N ASN A 167 18.21 -6.89 -9.34
CA ASN A 167 19.06 -8.07 -9.43
C ASN A 167 20.49 -7.71 -9.88
N ALA A 168 20.82 -6.41 -9.92
CA ALA A 168 22.12 -5.93 -10.32
C ALA A 168 23.22 -6.57 -9.48
N VAL A 169 24.28 -7.02 -10.15
CA VAL A 169 25.45 -7.53 -9.46
C VAL A 169 26.30 -6.33 -9.07
N ILE A 170 26.50 -6.16 -7.76
CA ILE A 170 27.37 -5.13 -7.20
C ILE A 170 28.60 -5.80 -6.62
N GLU A 171 29.75 -5.43 -7.15
CA GLU A 171 31.03 -5.86 -6.61
C GLU A 171 31.33 -5.08 -5.33
N THR A 172 31.60 -5.82 -4.27
CA THR A 172 32.11 -5.24 -3.03
C THR A 172 33.53 -4.73 -3.25
N PRO A 173 33.92 -3.59 -2.65
CA PRO A 173 35.31 -3.15 -2.65
C PRO A 173 36.18 -4.25 -2.04
N THR A 174 37.17 -4.74 -2.78
CA THR A 174 38.10 -5.76 -2.28
C THR A 174 39.02 -5.12 -1.24
N GLY A 175 38.93 -5.59 0.00
CA GLY A 175 39.98 -5.34 1.00
C GLY A 175 41.23 -6.18 0.71
N THR A 176 42.31 -5.95 1.44
CA THR A 176 43.45 -6.87 1.44
C THR A 176 43.06 -8.19 2.11
N ALA A 177 43.75 -9.30 1.80
CA ALA A 177 43.46 -10.61 2.39
C ALA A 177 43.45 -10.60 3.94
N ASP A 178 44.21 -9.69 4.55
CA ASP A 178 44.32 -9.50 6.01
C ASP A 178 43.26 -8.55 6.61
N ALA A 179 42.50 -7.83 5.78
CA ALA A 179 41.49 -6.86 6.22
C ALA A 179 40.33 -6.76 5.21
N PRO A 180 39.35 -7.68 5.27
CA PRO A 180 38.19 -7.63 4.38
C PRO A 180 37.36 -6.36 4.62
N THR A 181 37.06 -5.62 3.54
CA THR A 181 36.20 -4.44 3.60
C THR A 181 34.76 -4.87 3.83
N VAL A 182 34.22 -4.58 5.01
CA VAL A 182 32.80 -4.75 5.30
C VAL A 182 32.08 -3.45 4.94
N VAL A 183 31.23 -3.51 3.93
CA VAL A 183 30.34 -2.39 3.58
C VAL A 183 29.13 -2.44 4.51
N MET A 184 29.03 -1.48 5.41
CA MET A 184 27.84 -1.31 6.25
C MET A 184 26.93 -0.23 5.68
N ILE A 185 25.66 -0.58 5.45
CA ILE A 185 24.65 0.34 4.92
C ILE A 185 23.63 0.62 6.02
N CYS A 186 23.40 1.90 6.33
CA CYS A 186 22.42 2.25 7.37
C CYS A 186 21.01 1.82 6.92
N THR A 187 20.43 0.89 7.68
CA THR A 187 19.09 0.35 7.48
C THR A 187 18.23 0.68 8.69
N SER A 188 16.92 0.83 8.48
CA SER A 188 15.95 1.04 9.55
C SER A 188 14.86 -0.01 9.44
N GLN A 189 14.69 -0.77 10.52
CA GLN A 189 13.49 -1.56 10.77
C GLN A 189 12.42 -0.60 11.26
N GLN A 190 11.31 -0.49 10.53
CA GLN A 190 10.25 0.48 10.79
C GLN A 190 9.39 0.08 12.00
N THR A 191 10.00 -0.15 13.16
CA THR A 191 9.38 -0.75 14.34
C THR A 191 8.10 -0.02 14.77
N ALA A 192 8.10 1.32 14.74
CA ALA A 192 6.90 2.09 15.03
C ALA A 192 5.75 1.81 14.04
N LYS A 193 6.05 1.79 12.73
CA LYS A 193 5.05 1.46 11.70
C LYS A 193 4.57 0.02 11.83
N LEU A 194 5.46 -0.90 12.20
CA LEU A 194 5.12 -2.30 12.47
C LEU A 194 4.13 -2.42 13.62
N MET A 195 4.39 -1.74 14.75
CA MET A 195 3.47 -1.74 15.90
C MET A 195 2.11 -1.15 15.53
N VAL A 196 2.11 -0.01 14.82
CA VAL A 196 0.86 0.61 14.36
C VAL A 196 0.12 -0.30 13.39
N ALA A 197 0.81 -1.01 12.50
CA ALA A 197 0.18 -1.92 11.56
C ALA A 197 -0.42 -3.15 12.25
N ILE A 198 0.24 -3.70 13.28
CA ILE A 198 -0.31 -4.78 14.12
C ILE A 198 -1.57 -4.29 14.82
N PHE A 199 -1.48 -3.15 15.52
CA PHE A 199 -2.63 -2.54 16.20
C PHE A 199 -3.80 -2.34 15.23
N GLN A 200 -3.54 -1.71 14.08
CA GLN A 200 -4.54 -1.40 13.07
C GLN A 200 -5.20 -2.65 12.51
N THR A 201 -4.40 -3.68 12.18
CA THR A 201 -4.92 -4.93 11.63
C THR A 201 -5.81 -5.63 12.66
N LEU A 202 -5.40 -5.68 13.93
CA LEU A 202 -6.22 -6.26 15.00
C LEU A 202 -7.50 -5.44 15.24
N TYR A 203 -7.40 -4.12 15.32
CA TYR A 203 -8.56 -3.25 15.55
C TYR A 203 -9.59 -3.34 14.41
N GLY A 204 -9.12 -3.35 13.15
CA GLY A 204 -9.95 -3.53 11.98
C GLY A 204 -10.62 -4.91 11.93
N VAL A 205 -9.89 -5.98 12.29
CA VAL A 205 -10.46 -7.34 12.39
C VAL A 205 -11.53 -7.41 13.48
N VAL A 206 -11.28 -6.83 14.66
CA VAL A 206 -12.27 -6.76 15.76
C VAL A 206 -13.50 -5.98 15.33
N THR A 207 -13.32 -4.86 14.62
CA THR A 207 -14.43 -4.06 14.07
C THR A 207 -15.29 -4.89 13.10
N LEU A 208 -14.67 -5.61 12.17
CA LEU A 208 -15.37 -6.49 11.23
C LEU A 208 -16.04 -7.69 11.90
N TYR A 209 -15.42 -8.24 12.95
CA TYR A 209 -15.99 -9.33 13.72
C TYR A 209 -17.24 -8.89 14.48
N ARG A 210 -17.19 -7.74 15.16
CA ARG A 210 -18.31 -7.15 15.90
C ARG A 210 -19.48 -6.73 15.00
N ALA A 211 -19.22 -6.45 13.73
CA ALA A 211 -20.27 -6.12 12.78
C ALA A 211 -21.21 -7.31 12.46
N ARG A 212 -20.79 -8.55 12.74
CA ARG A 212 -21.57 -9.75 12.39
C ARG A 212 -22.91 -9.79 13.14
N GLY A 213 -23.95 -10.20 12.43
CA GLY A 213 -25.32 -10.30 12.96
C GLY A 213 -26.14 -9.09 12.57
N ASP A 214 -26.70 -8.40 13.57
CA ASP A 214 -27.68 -7.32 13.39
C ASP A 214 -27.20 -6.19 12.45
N GLN A 215 -25.97 -5.68 12.60
CA GLN A 215 -25.49 -4.59 11.74
C GLN A 215 -25.44 -4.98 10.26
N LEU A 216 -24.96 -6.19 9.94
CA LEU A 216 -24.95 -6.71 8.56
C LEU A 216 -26.36 -7.03 8.05
N ALA A 217 -27.28 -7.49 8.91
CA ALA A 217 -28.65 -7.75 8.51
C ALA A 217 -29.38 -6.44 8.15
N ARG A 218 -29.21 -5.41 8.98
CA ARG A 218 -29.85 -4.10 8.83
C ARG A 218 -29.28 -3.28 7.70
N TYR A 219 -27.95 -3.21 7.55
CA TYR A 219 -27.34 -2.33 6.54
C TYR A 219 -26.77 -3.05 5.31
N GLY A 220 -26.75 -4.39 5.32
CA GLY A 220 -26.28 -5.18 4.18
C GLY A 220 -24.87 -4.79 3.72
N TYR A 221 -24.66 -4.68 2.41
CA TYR A 221 -23.39 -4.23 1.83
C TYR A 221 -23.02 -2.78 2.18
N ALA A 222 -23.98 -1.99 2.65
CA ALA A 222 -23.73 -0.62 3.09
C ALA A 222 -23.46 -0.54 4.61
N ALA A 223 -23.24 -1.66 5.30
CA ALA A 223 -22.85 -1.64 6.70
C ALA A 223 -21.54 -0.86 6.90
N PHE A 224 -21.60 0.16 7.77
CA PHE A 224 -20.49 1.10 7.94
C PHE A 224 -19.20 0.41 8.43
N ALA A 225 -19.28 -0.67 9.21
CA ALA A 225 -18.10 -1.42 9.62
C ALA A 225 -17.41 -2.12 8.43
N LEU A 226 -18.10 -2.45 7.35
CA LEU A 226 -17.45 -3.03 6.16
C LEU A 226 -16.56 -2.03 5.42
N THR A 227 -16.76 -0.73 5.63
CA THR A 227 -15.90 0.32 5.04
C THR A 227 -14.47 0.28 5.59
N VAL A 228 -14.24 -0.40 6.71
CA VAL A 228 -12.90 -0.56 7.29
C VAL A 228 -12.07 -1.63 6.55
N THR A 229 -12.73 -2.52 5.80
CA THR A 229 -12.10 -3.67 5.11
C THR A 229 -10.90 -3.28 4.24
N PRO A 230 -10.99 -2.26 3.35
CA PRO A 230 -9.84 -1.85 2.54
C PRO A 230 -8.63 -1.41 3.37
N TYR A 231 -8.88 -0.75 4.51
CA TYR A 231 -7.84 -0.27 5.41
C TYR A 231 -7.20 -1.41 6.19
N THR A 232 -8.00 -2.38 6.65
CA THR A 232 -7.51 -3.60 7.30
C THR A 232 -6.63 -4.42 6.36
N VAL A 233 -7.07 -4.64 5.11
CA VAL A 233 -6.31 -5.38 4.09
C VAL A 233 -5.01 -4.65 3.76
N MET A 234 -5.08 -3.33 3.55
CA MET A 234 -3.89 -2.51 3.28
C MET A 234 -2.88 -2.56 4.43
N SER A 235 -3.35 -2.41 5.67
CA SER A 235 -2.49 -2.49 6.86
C SER A 235 -1.80 -3.85 6.95
N LEU A 236 -2.51 -4.95 6.67
CA LEU A 236 -1.93 -6.28 6.64
C LEU A 236 -0.87 -6.42 5.53
N VAL A 237 -1.13 -5.90 4.33
CA VAL A 237 -0.17 -5.91 3.23
C VAL A 237 1.09 -5.11 3.58
N ASN A 238 0.93 -3.94 4.22
CA ASN A 238 2.06 -3.14 4.67
C ASN A 238 2.83 -3.80 5.82
N LEU A 239 2.14 -4.46 6.75
CA LEU A 239 2.75 -5.24 7.83
C LEU A 239 3.67 -6.32 7.26
N VAL A 240 3.17 -7.12 6.32
CA VAL A 240 3.97 -8.17 5.67
C VAL A 240 5.11 -7.54 4.88
N GLY A 241 4.87 -6.46 4.14
CA GLY A 241 5.92 -5.73 3.41
C GLY A 241 7.05 -5.22 4.32
N ALA A 242 6.71 -4.63 5.48
CA ALA A 242 7.67 -4.15 6.47
C ALA A 242 8.47 -5.29 7.12
N LEU A 243 7.88 -6.48 7.26
CA LEU A 243 8.57 -7.67 7.76
C LEU A 243 9.50 -8.28 6.70
N LEU A 244 9.20 -8.13 5.41
CA LEU A 244 9.97 -8.77 4.34
C LEU A 244 11.05 -7.85 3.72
N THR A 245 10.93 -6.53 3.87
CA THR A 245 11.86 -5.57 3.26
C THR A 245 12.22 -4.45 4.24
N PRO A 246 13.52 -4.27 4.57
CA PRO A 246 13.97 -3.14 5.38
C PRO A 246 13.91 -1.83 4.60
N THR A 247 14.01 -0.70 5.32
CA THR A 247 13.96 0.62 4.69
C THR A 247 15.23 1.41 4.88
N TYR A 248 15.44 2.35 3.97
CA TYR A 248 16.68 3.10 3.85
C TYR A 248 16.36 4.60 3.86
N PRO A 249 16.97 5.39 4.76
CA PRO A 249 16.69 6.82 4.89
C PRO A 249 17.17 7.63 3.68
N THR A 250 18.14 7.09 2.93
CA THR A 250 18.80 7.68 1.78
C THR A 250 19.09 6.61 0.73
N MET A 251 19.25 7.02 -0.52
CA MET A 251 19.87 6.22 -1.57
C MET A 251 21.38 6.17 -1.36
N TYR A 252 22.04 5.08 -1.76
CA TYR A 252 23.49 4.95 -1.67
C TYR A 252 24.11 4.86 -3.06
N LEU A 253 25.21 5.58 -3.28
CA LEU A 253 25.86 5.64 -4.57
C LEU A 253 26.66 4.36 -4.84
N VAL A 254 26.52 3.85 -6.05
CA VAL A 254 27.33 2.76 -6.58
C VAL A 254 28.12 3.29 -7.77
N ARG A 255 29.40 2.93 -7.85
CA ARG A 255 30.29 3.35 -8.93
C ARG A 255 29.89 2.67 -10.24
N SER A 256 29.61 3.45 -11.27
CA SER A 256 29.31 2.99 -12.63
C SER A 256 30.35 3.47 -13.63
N ASP A 257 30.38 2.89 -14.83
CA ASP A 257 31.30 3.32 -15.88
C ASP A 257 31.01 4.76 -16.36
N ALA A 258 29.73 5.17 -16.35
CA ALA A 258 29.33 6.55 -16.60
C ALA A 258 29.80 7.51 -15.48
N MET A 259 29.81 7.07 -14.22
CA MET A 259 30.41 7.84 -13.13
C MET A 259 31.91 8.03 -13.34
N ASP A 260 32.62 6.99 -13.80
CA ASP A 260 34.04 7.05 -14.13
C ASP A 260 34.32 7.96 -15.33
N GLU A 261 33.47 7.93 -16.36
CA GLU A 261 33.54 8.83 -17.52
C GLU A 261 33.42 10.29 -17.08
N VAL A 262 32.39 10.61 -16.30
CA VAL A 262 32.11 11.95 -15.83
C VAL A 262 33.22 12.46 -14.88
N ASN A 263 33.78 11.59 -14.03
CA ASN A 263 34.91 11.91 -13.15
C ASN A 263 36.20 12.27 -13.91
N ARG A 264 36.42 11.71 -15.11
CA ARG A 264 37.64 11.97 -15.91
C ARG A 264 37.65 13.35 -16.55
N HIS A 265 36.50 14.02 -16.64
CA HIS A 265 36.42 15.35 -17.25
C HIS A 265 37.09 16.40 -16.35
N PRO A 266 37.96 17.29 -16.88
CA PRO A 266 38.54 18.39 -16.12
C PRO A 266 37.46 19.26 -15.49
N GLY A 267 37.41 19.30 -14.16
CA GLY A 267 36.38 20.02 -13.42
C GLY A 267 35.03 19.30 -13.31
N GLY A 268 34.98 18.02 -13.67
CA GLY A 268 33.84 17.13 -13.48
C GLY A 268 33.46 16.98 -12.00
N PRO A 269 32.26 16.43 -11.73
CA PRO A 269 31.79 16.22 -10.38
C PRO A 269 32.69 15.24 -9.64
N TYR A 270 32.78 15.38 -8.32
CA TYR A 270 33.50 14.46 -7.45
C TYR A 270 32.50 13.70 -6.60
N PHE A 271 32.57 12.36 -6.64
CA PHE A 271 31.72 11.46 -5.87
C PHE A 271 32.51 10.84 -4.71
N ASP A 272 31.97 10.93 -3.51
CA ASP A 272 32.49 10.26 -2.31
C ASP A 272 31.36 9.52 -1.59
N GLY A 273 31.70 8.41 -0.93
CA GLY A 273 30.74 7.52 -0.25
C GLY A 273 30.10 6.46 -1.16
N THR A 274 30.82 5.99 -2.18
CA THR A 274 30.34 4.86 -3.01
C THR A 274 30.46 3.53 -2.25
N VAL A 275 29.42 2.69 -2.31
CA VAL A 275 29.33 1.44 -1.52
C VAL A 275 29.74 0.18 -2.29
N GLY A 276 30.07 0.31 -3.57
CA GLY A 276 30.47 -0.80 -4.44
C GLY A 276 30.59 -0.38 -5.90
N ARG A 277 30.85 -1.35 -6.79
CA ARG A 277 30.90 -1.15 -8.25
C ARG A 277 29.77 -1.90 -8.95
N PHE A 278 29.02 -1.19 -9.77
CA PHE A 278 27.93 -1.73 -10.57
C PHE A 278 28.50 -2.41 -11.82
N LYS A 279 28.10 -3.68 -12.05
CA LYS A 279 28.35 -4.39 -13.30
C LYS A 279 27.06 -4.50 -14.09
N PRO A 280 26.98 -3.91 -15.31
CA PRO A 280 25.81 -4.05 -16.16
C PRO A 280 25.57 -5.53 -16.52
N THR A 281 24.37 -6.03 -16.24
CA THR A 281 23.92 -7.35 -16.68
C THR A 281 23.13 -7.24 -17.97
N LYS A 282 23.37 -8.14 -18.93
CA LYS A 282 22.72 -8.15 -20.26
C LYS A 282 21.34 -8.83 -20.29
N GLU A 283 20.92 -9.52 -19.23
CA GLU A 283 19.66 -10.26 -19.20
C GLU A 283 18.47 -9.36 -18.84
N PRO A 284 17.27 -9.57 -19.43
CA PRO A 284 16.09 -8.78 -19.13
C PRO A 284 15.69 -8.90 -17.66
N ILE A 285 15.62 -7.76 -16.99
CA ILE A 285 15.68 -7.68 -15.54
C ILE A 285 14.29 -7.67 -14.92
N GLY A 286 13.94 -8.77 -14.25
CA GLY A 286 12.88 -8.83 -13.24
C GLY A 286 11.66 -9.67 -13.63
N PHE A 287 10.99 -10.23 -12.61
CA PHE A 287 9.77 -11.03 -12.75
C PHE A 287 8.73 -10.38 -13.64
N TRP A 288 8.54 -9.06 -13.53
CA TRP A 288 7.58 -8.31 -14.36
C TRP A 288 8.04 -8.16 -15.81
N ALA A 289 9.33 -7.92 -16.07
CA ALA A 289 9.84 -7.90 -17.44
C ALA A 289 9.66 -9.26 -18.13
N GLN A 290 9.87 -10.36 -17.38
CA GLN A 290 9.69 -11.72 -17.87
C GLN A 290 8.21 -12.09 -18.05
N ALA A 291 7.34 -11.76 -17.09
CA ALA A 291 5.89 -11.96 -17.18
C ALA A 291 5.26 -11.13 -18.31
N MET A 292 5.71 -9.89 -18.50
CA MET A 292 5.27 -9.03 -19.60
C MET A 292 5.80 -9.53 -20.95
N GLY A 293 7.04 -10.02 -21.01
CA GLY A 293 7.59 -10.71 -22.18
C GLY A 293 6.77 -11.93 -22.59
N LEU A 294 6.39 -12.77 -21.62
CA LEU A 294 5.50 -13.93 -21.82
C LEU A 294 4.09 -13.53 -22.30
N LEU A 295 3.60 -12.39 -21.84
CA LEU A 295 2.32 -11.81 -22.27
C LEU A 295 2.43 -11.03 -23.61
N GLY A 296 3.57 -11.07 -24.31
CA GLY A 296 3.76 -10.42 -25.62
C GLY A 296 3.84 -8.90 -25.59
N TRP A 297 4.05 -8.29 -24.41
CA TRP A 297 4.04 -6.83 -24.24
C TRP A 297 5.16 -6.10 -24.99
N GLY A 298 6.34 -6.73 -25.14
CA GLY A 298 7.44 -6.15 -25.91
C GLY A 298 7.06 -5.91 -27.38
N GLN A 299 6.34 -6.87 -27.96
CA GLN A 299 5.87 -6.81 -29.35
C GLN A 299 4.73 -5.79 -29.53
N ALA A 300 3.86 -5.64 -28.53
CA ALA A 300 2.86 -4.57 -28.49
C ALA A 300 3.48 -3.17 -28.41
N ARG A 301 4.56 -2.99 -27.63
CA ARG A 301 5.29 -1.72 -27.52
C ARG A 301 5.92 -1.30 -28.84
N GLU A 302 6.58 -2.22 -29.54
CA GLU A 302 7.19 -1.98 -30.87
C GLU A 302 6.14 -1.65 -31.94
N THR A 303 5.01 -2.37 -31.93
CA THR A 303 3.91 -2.14 -32.89
C THR A 303 3.27 -0.74 -32.69
N VAL A 304 3.16 -0.28 -31.44
CA VAL A 304 2.66 1.07 -31.11
C VAL A 304 3.65 2.16 -31.51
N GLU A 305 4.95 1.92 -31.34
CA GLU A 305 6.01 2.87 -31.70
C GLU A 305 6.14 3.04 -33.22
N GLN A 306 5.89 1.98 -33.99
CA GLN A 306 5.80 2.03 -35.45
C GLN A 306 4.50 2.70 -35.94
N ALA A 307 3.39 2.56 -35.23
CA ALA A 307 2.11 3.19 -35.59
C ALA A 307 2.05 4.72 -35.33
N GLU A 308 2.97 5.27 -34.54
CA GLU A 308 2.96 6.66 -34.07
C GLU A 308 3.80 7.66 -34.89
N GLN A 309 4.41 7.26 -36.00
CA GLN A 309 5.21 8.18 -36.85
C GLN A 309 4.37 9.18 -37.69
N GLY A 310 3.05 9.25 -37.48
CA GLY A 310 2.15 10.16 -38.19
C GLY A 310 1.95 11.53 -37.50
N PRO A 311 1.57 12.60 -38.24
CA PRO A 311 1.51 13.99 -37.72
C PRO A 311 0.36 14.28 -36.72
N ALA A 312 -0.46 13.29 -36.36
CA ALA A 312 -1.73 13.51 -35.66
C ALA A 312 -1.60 13.45 -34.12
N SER A 313 -1.50 14.63 -33.52
CA SER A 313 -1.72 14.97 -32.10
C SER A 313 -0.88 14.21 -31.05
N ARG A 314 0.30 14.76 -30.74
CA ARG A 314 1.17 14.40 -29.60
C ARG A 314 0.46 14.17 -28.25
N PHE A 315 -0.71 14.79 -28.05
CA PHE A 315 -1.50 14.65 -26.83
C PHE A 315 -2.23 13.30 -26.72
N LYS A 316 -2.78 12.78 -27.84
CA LYS A 316 -3.43 11.47 -27.86
C LYS A 316 -2.42 10.33 -27.69
N SER A 317 -1.23 10.46 -28.29
CA SER A 317 -0.14 9.49 -28.13
C SER A 317 0.43 9.47 -26.70
N LEU A 318 0.58 10.62 -26.06
CA LEU A 318 1.03 10.69 -24.65
C LEU A 318 0.04 10.03 -23.69
N LEU A 319 -1.26 10.29 -23.85
CA LEU A 319 -2.30 9.66 -23.03
C LEU A 319 -2.41 8.15 -23.29
N PHE A 320 -2.33 7.73 -24.56
CA PHE A 320 -2.41 6.33 -24.94
C PHE A 320 -1.19 5.54 -24.47
N ARG A 321 0.03 6.03 -24.71
CA ARG A 321 1.27 5.43 -24.17
C ARG A 321 1.25 5.41 -22.64
N GLY A 322 0.83 6.49 -22.00
CA GLY A 322 0.70 6.55 -20.53
C GLY A 322 -0.30 5.54 -19.97
N PHE A 323 -1.43 5.33 -20.65
CA PHE A 323 -2.44 4.34 -20.28
C PHE A 323 -1.90 2.90 -20.40
N TRP A 324 -1.36 2.54 -21.56
CA TRP A 324 -0.84 1.18 -21.78
C TRP A 324 0.36 0.88 -20.88
N ASN A 325 1.28 1.83 -20.69
CA ASN A 325 2.39 1.71 -19.74
C ASN A 325 1.96 1.70 -18.28
N ALA A 326 0.67 1.86 -17.96
CA ALA A 326 0.15 1.76 -16.59
C ALA A 326 -0.86 0.61 -16.42
N LEU A 327 -1.27 -0.07 -17.49
CA LEU A 327 -2.31 -1.11 -17.49
C LEU A 327 -1.99 -2.31 -16.57
N PRO A 328 -0.81 -2.96 -16.62
CA PRO A 328 -0.50 -4.04 -15.69
C PRO A 328 -0.57 -3.63 -14.21
N ALA A 329 -0.37 -2.34 -13.91
CA ALA A 329 -0.39 -1.80 -12.56
C ALA A 329 -1.84 -1.74 -12.20
N TYR A 330 -2.65 -1.07 -13.03
CA TYR A 330 -4.10 -1.05 -12.89
C TYR A 330 -4.69 -2.46 -12.67
N ILE A 331 -4.19 -3.50 -13.36
CA ILE A 331 -4.61 -4.88 -13.13
C ILE A 331 -4.26 -5.33 -11.70
N VAL A 332 -3.00 -5.22 -11.27
CA VAL A 332 -2.57 -5.57 -9.91
C VAL A 332 -3.39 -4.81 -8.85
N TYR A 333 -3.64 -3.51 -9.07
CA TYR A 333 -4.48 -2.69 -8.18
C TYR A 333 -5.92 -3.14 -8.16
N SER A 334 -6.49 -3.47 -9.31
CA SER A 334 -7.88 -3.90 -9.41
C SER A 334 -8.07 -5.25 -8.73
N VAL A 335 -7.10 -6.15 -8.84
CA VAL A 335 -7.10 -7.44 -8.14
C VAL A 335 -6.96 -7.23 -6.63
N ALA A 336 -5.96 -6.46 -6.18
CA ALA A 336 -5.74 -6.21 -4.75
C ALA A 336 -6.89 -5.41 -4.11
N GLY A 337 -7.41 -4.41 -4.81
CA GLY A 337 -8.58 -3.64 -4.41
C GLY A 337 -9.89 -4.44 -4.51
N GLY A 338 -9.95 -5.47 -5.35
CA GLY A 338 -11.06 -6.40 -5.43
C GLY A 338 -11.24 -7.24 -4.16
N ILE A 339 -10.19 -7.41 -3.34
CA ILE A 339 -10.27 -8.19 -2.10
C ILE A 339 -11.32 -7.61 -1.13
N PRO A 340 -11.30 -6.30 -0.77
CA PRO A 340 -12.37 -5.71 0.03
C PRO A 340 -13.78 -5.88 -0.54
N LEU A 341 -13.94 -5.76 -1.87
CA LEU A 341 -15.22 -6.01 -2.53
C LEU A 341 -15.66 -7.46 -2.41
N ALA A 342 -14.73 -8.41 -2.56
CA ALA A 342 -15.00 -9.83 -2.40
C ALA A 342 -15.40 -10.17 -0.96
N ILE A 343 -14.72 -9.60 0.04
CA ILE A 343 -15.08 -9.77 1.46
C ILE A 343 -16.49 -9.21 1.70
N LEU A 344 -16.75 -7.97 1.30
CA LEU A 344 -18.06 -7.33 1.42
C LEU A 344 -19.16 -8.16 0.73
N GLY A 345 -18.94 -8.59 -0.51
CA GLY A 345 -19.86 -9.43 -1.27
C GLY A 345 -20.07 -10.80 -0.63
N SER A 346 -19.02 -11.41 -0.08
CA SER A 346 -19.11 -12.72 0.57
C SER A 346 -19.94 -12.70 1.85
N LEU A 347 -19.78 -11.65 2.66
CA LEU A 347 -20.45 -11.47 3.95
C LEU A 347 -21.90 -11.02 3.80
N THR A 348 -22.21 -10.25 2.76
CA THR A 348 -23.54 -9.61 2.61
C THR A 348 -24.36 -10.18 1.45
N LYS A 349 -23.74 -10.99 0.59
CA LYS A 349 -24.32 -11.45 -0.69
C LYS A 349 -24.80 -10.29 -1.56
N PHE A 350 -24.16 -9.12 -1.42
CA PHE A 350 -24.56 -7.86 -2.05
C PHE A 350 -26.03 -7.47 -1.80
N ARG A 351 -26.62 -7.92 -0.69
CA ARG A 351 -27.96 -7.49 -0.26
C ARG A 351 -27.86 -6.11 0.39
N PRO A 352 -28.75 -5.17 0.06
CA PRO A 352 -28.75 -3.83 0.66
C PRO A 352 -29.23 -3.80 2.11
N GLY A 353 -29.96 -4.82 2.58
CA GLY A 353 -30.68 -4.75 3.85
C GLY A 353 -31.71 -3.60 3.82
N ASP A 354 -31.88 -2.96 4.98
CA ASP A 354 -32.71 -1.76 5.19
C ASP A 354 -31.92 -0.45 5.01
N SER A 355 -30.71 -0.51 4.45
CA SER A 355 -29.91 0.69 4.19
C SER A 355 -30.59 1.63 3.19
N THR A 356 -30.44 2.93 3.42
CA THR A 356 -30.97 3.96 2.52
C THR A 356 -30.14 4.07 1.24
N ARG A 357 -30.75 4.61 0.17
CA ARG A 357 -30.04 4.90 -1.09
C ARG A 357 -28.85 5.82 -0.90
N SER A 358 -28.95 6.80 0.01
CA SER A 358 -27.85 7.70 0.29
C SER A 358 -26.66 6.97 0.93
N GLN A 359 -26.91 6.08 1.90
CA GLN A 359 -25.88 5.25 2.53
C GLN A 359 -25.17 4.38 1.48
N GLN A 360 -25.94 3.72 0.62
CA GLN A 360 -25.42 2.86 -0.45
C GLN A 360 -24.52 3.64 -1.42
N VAL A 361 -25.00 4.76 -1.96
CA VAL A 361 -24.27 5.53 -2.98
C VAL A 361 -22.96 6.08 -2.43
N TRP A 362 -22.98 6.72 -1.26
CA TRP A 362 -21.76 7.31 -0.70
C TRP A 362 -20.70 6.26 -0.38
N LEU A 363 -21.08 5.16 0.26
CA LEU A 363 -20.14 4.13 0.66
C LEU A 363 -19.62 3.32 -0.53
N MET A 364 -20.46 3.00 -1.52
CA MET A 364 -20.04 2.27 -2.71
C MET A 364 -19.22 3.14 -3.66
N MET A 365 -19.56 4.42 -3.80
CA MET A 365 -18.75 5.36 -4.57
C MET A 365 -17.38 5.58 -3.91
N TRP A 366 -17.31 5.69 -2.58
CA TRP A 366 -16.05 5.76 -1.86
C TRP A 366 -15.19 4.51 -2.09
N LEU A 367 -15.78 3.32 -1.96
CA LEU A 367 -15.09 2.07 -2.21
C LEU A 367 -14.59 1.96 -3.65
N GLY A 368 -15.44 2.29 -4.64
CA GLY A 368 -15.11 2.26 -6.06
C GLY A 368 -14.00 3.24 -6.45
N PHE A 369 -14.08 4.49 -5.99
CA PHE A 369 -13.02 5.50 -6.21
C PHE A 369 -11.73 5.09 -5.48
N GLY A 370 -11.85 4.39 -4.35
CA GLY A 370 -10.73 3.74 -3.70
C GLY A 370 -9.98 2.81 -4.65
N LEU A 371 -10.65 2.00 -5.48
CA LEU A 371 -9.99 1.06 -6.40
C LEU A 371 -9.15 1.75 -7.48
N THR A 372 -9.62 2.91 -7.95
CA THR A 372 -8.97 3.68 -9.02
C THR A 372 -7.94 4.69 -8.50
N GLY A 373 -7.61 4.69 -7.19
CA GLY A 373 -6.73 5.68 -6.56
C GLY A 373 -5.32 5.84 -7.14
N ILE A 374 -4.79 4.82 -7.84
CA ILE A 374 -3.54 4.97 -8.59
C ILE A 374 -3.67 5.96 -9.76
N PHE A 375 -4.86 6.11 -10.35
CA PHE A 375 -5.10 7.08 -11.42
C PHE A 375 -4.74 8.48 -10.96
N LEU A 376 -5.11 8.88 -9.73
CA LEU A 376 -4.69 10.17 -9.17
C LEU A 376 -3.18 10.28 -9.01
N THR A 377 -2.51 9.22 -8.57
CA THR A 377 -1.06 9.24 -8.35
C THR A 377 -0.30 9.39 -9.67
N ARG A 378 -0.73 8.66 -10.71
CA ARG A 378 -0.16 8.72 -12.06
C ARG A 378 -0.53 10.01 -12.78
N LEU A 379 -1.76 10.49 -12.64
CA LEU A 379 -2.21 11.78 -13.17
C LEU A 379 -1.38 12.90 -12.56
N ARG A 380 -1.25 12.95 -11.22
CA ARG A 380 -0.40 13.94 -10.53
C ARG A 380 1.03 13.91 -11.06
N TYR A 381 1.62 12.71 -11.17
CA TYR A 381 2.99 12.58 -11.65
C TYR A 381 3.16 13.07 -13.10
N SER A 382 2.30 12.60 -14.01
CA SER A 382 2.29 13.01 -15.42
C SER A 382 2.14 14.53 -15.57
N LEU A 383 1.38 15.17 -14.67
CA LEU A 383 1.19 16.61 -14.65
C LEU A 383 2.34 17.38 -13.99
N SER A 384 3.13 16.74 -13.12
CA SER A 384 4.23 17.36 -12.37
C SER A 384 5.61 17.19 -13.01
N ASP A 385 5.74 16.36 -14.05
CA ASP A 385 6.99 16.15 -14.77
C ASP A 385 7.45 17.44 -15.46
N LYS A 386 8.51 18.05 -14.93
CA LYS A 386 9.08 19.31 -15.42
C LYS A 386 9.84 19.15 -16.74
N SER A 387 10.11 17.92 -17.18
CA SER A 387 10.97 17.63 -18.34
C SER A 387 10.24 17.58 -19.68
N LYS A 388 8.90 17.41 -19.66
CA LYS A 388 8.07 17.36 -20.86
C LYS A 388 6.84 18.23 -20.69
N VAL A 389 6.87 19.41 -21.32
CA VAL A 389 5.72 20.29 -21.68
C VAL A 389 4.40 19.97 -20.97
N SER A 390 4.10 20.72 -19.90
CA SER A 390 2.75 20.79 -19.33
C SER A 390 2.59 22.08 -18.53
N SER A 391 2.11 23.12 -19.21
CA SER A 391 1.54 24.33 -18.59
C SER A 391 0.17 24.03 -17.97
N ILE A 392 -0.01 22.87 -17.32
CA ILE A 392 -1.26 22.59 -16.61
C ILE A 392 -1.21 23.35 -15.28
N PRO A 393 -2.08 24.36 -15.06
CA PRO A 393 -2.05 25.15 -13.86
C PRO A 393 -2.22 24.25 -12.64
N LYS A 394 -1.37 24.44 -11.61
CA LYS A 394 -1.47 23.71 -10.33
C LYS A 394 -2.89 23.74 -9.74
N GLY A 395 -3.66 24.78 -10.04
CA GLY A 395 -5.08 24.91 -9.67
C GLY A 395 -6.00 23.84 -10.28
N ILE A 396 -5.77 23.42 -11.53
CA ILE A 396 -6.57 22.34 -12.15
C ILE A 396 -6.28 21.01 -11.47
N VAL A 397 -5.02 20.71 -11.17
CA VAL A 397 -4.62 19.50 -10.44
C VAL A 397 -5.27 19.47 -9.05
N LEU A 398 -5.22 20.58 -8.33
CA LEU A 398 -5.84 20.72 -7.01
C LEU A 398 -7.37 20.52 -7.08
N LEU A 399 -8.02 21.07 -8.10
CA LEU A 399 -9.46 20.89 -8.32
C LEU A 399 -9.80 19.42 -8.59
N CYS A 400 -9.07 18.75 -9.48
CA CYS A 400 -9.29 17.33 -9.79
C CYS A 400 -9.12 16.44 -8.55
N VAL A 401 -8.06 16.68 -7.75
CA VAL A 401 -7.83 15.94 -6.50
C VAL A 401 -8.97 16.20 -5.49
N SER A 402 -9.44 17.44 -5.39
CA SER A 402 -10.52 17.82 -4.48
C SER A 402 -11.84 17.15 -4.87
N LEU A 403 -12.21 17.19 -6.16
CA LEU A 403 -13.42 16.54 -6.68
C LEU A 403 -13.37 15.02 -6.49
N TYR A 404 -12.21 14.41 -6.74
CA TYR A 404 -12.02 12.98 -6.55
C TYR A 404 -12.10 12.56 -5.07
N SER A 405 -11.81 13.47 -4.13
CA SER A 405 -11.89 13.26 -2.68
C SER A 405 -13.30 13.39 -2.10
N ALA A 406 -14.25 13.93 -2.86
CA ALA A 406 -15.62 14.13 -2.37
C ALA A 406 -16.32 12.83 -1.90
N PRO A 407 -16.21 11.68 -2.59
CA PRO A 407 -16.78 10.42 -2.11
C PRO A 407 -16.21 9.96 -0.77
N ALA A 408 -14.92 10.18 -0.52
CA ALA A 408 -14.29 9.79 0.74
C ALA A 408 -14.81 10.62 1.91
N ILE A 409 -14.88 11.94 1.74
CA ILE A 409 -15.41 12.86 2.77
C ILE A 409 -16.90 12.57 3.02
N GLY A 410 -17.70 12.43 1.96
CA GLY A 410 -19.12 12.09 2.08
C GLY A 410 -19.35 10.73 2.74
N GLY A 411 -18.54 9.72 2.38
CA GLY A 411 -18.55 8.41 3.00
C GLY A 411 -18.24 8.46 4.50
N MET A 412 -17.20 9.18 4.91
CA MET A 412 -16.87 9.41 6.33
C MET A 412 -18.04 10.06 7.08
N VAL A 413 -18.67 11.11 6.52
CA VAL A 413 -19.84 11.74 7.15
C VAL A 413 -21.00 10.76 7.30
N VAL A 414 -21.27 9.94 6.29
CA VAL A 414 -22.31 8.90 6.33
C VAL A 414 -22.01 7.86 7.39
N VAL A 415 -20.78 7.37 7.50
CA VAL A 415 -20.36 6.44 8.57
C VAL A 415 -20.65 7.03 9.95
N GLY A 416 -20.26 8.27 10.20
CA GLY A 416 -20.53 8.94 11.48
C GLY A 416 -22.02 9.04 11.81
N LYS A 417 -22.85 9.33 10.80
CA LYS A 417 -24.32 9.33 10.97
C LYS A 417 -24.87 7.94 11.26
N MET A 418 -24.42 6.92 10.52
CA MET A 418 -24.84 5.54 10.72
C MET A 418 -24.43 5.01 12.10
N MET A 419 -23.24 5.36 12.58
CA MET A 419 -22.82 5.01 13.94
C MET A 419 -23.73 5.61 14.99
N LYS A 420 -24.14 6.88 14.83
CA LYS A 420 -25.05 7.55 15.77
C LYS A 420 -26.46 6.94 15.74
N GLU A 421 -26.94 6.54 14.57
CA GLU A 421 -28.22 5.88 14.37
C GLU A 421 -28.23 4.45 14.93
N TYR A 422 -27.12 3.73 14.77
CA TYR A 422 -26.99 2.33 15.18
C TYR A 422 -26.79 2.14 16.69
N GLY A 423 -26.05 3.02 17.35
CA GLY A 423 -25.71 2.82 18.76
C GLY A 423 -24.45 1.96 18.98
N ASP A 424 -23.97 1.95 20.22
CA ASP A 424 -22.91 1.07 20.72
C ASP A 424 -23.57 -0.22 21.27
N CYS A 425 -23.46 -1.31 20.51
CA CYS A 425 -24.12 -2.59 20.81
C CYS A 425 -23.19 -3.62 21.45
N ILE A 426 -23.73 -4.37 22.41
CA ILE A 426 -23.14 -5.58 22.98
C ILE A 426 -24.08 -6.77 22.80
N ARG A 427 -23.51 -7.98 22.69
CA ARG A 427 -24.29 -9.23 22.78
C ARG A 427 -24.48 -9.64 24.23
N LEU A 428 -25.65 -10.21 24.50
CA LEU A 428 -26.11 -10.74 25.79
C LEU A 428 -26.14 -12.27 25.69
N ASP A 429 -25.00 -12.90 25.44
CA ASP A 429 -24.83 -14.35 25.34
C ASP A 429 -24.11 -14.95 26.55
#